data_AF-A0A957ZXC2-F1
#
_entry.id   AF-A0A957ZXC2-F1
#
_cell.length_a   1.000
_cell.length_b   1.000
_cell.length_c   1.000
_cell.angle_alpha   90.00
_cell.angle_beta   90.00
_cell.angle_gamma   90.00
#
_symmetry.space_group_name_H-M   'P 1'
#
loop_
_entity.id
_entity.type
_entity.pdbx_description
1 polymer ?
#
loop_
_entity_poly.entity_id
_entity_poly.type
_entity_poly.pdbx_seq_one_letter_code
_entity_poly.pdbx_strand_id
1 'polypeptide(L)' 'LRSQRIILEGEVADPASPPSGCYFHPRCKYAQEICKTETPDLREITPHHFVSCHRADEIELIGINE' A
#
# COMPACT_ATOMS: atom_id res chain seq x y z
N LEU A 1 14.48 6.15 17.83
CA LEU A 1 13.57 6.74 16.83
C LEU A 1 12.24 6.02 16.92
N ARG A 2 11.19 6.66 17.43
CA ARG A 2 9.83 6.11 17.40
C ARG A 2 9.08 6.90 16.35
N SER A 3 8.95 6.33 15.15
CA SER A 3 8.03 6.85 14.15
C SER A 3 6.61 6.89 14.72
N GLN A 4 5.83 7.88 14.30
CA GLN A 4 4.43 8.02 14.69
C GLN A 4 3.65 6.74 14.28
N ARG A 5 3.18 5.97 15.27
CA ARG A 5 2.40 4.76 15.01
C ARG A 5 1.01 5.15 14.52
N ILE A 6 0.64 4.63 13.35
CA ILE A 6 -0.74 4.69 12.85
C ILE A 6 -1.43 3.35 13.07
N ILE A 7 -2.72 3.39 13.38
CA ILE A 7 -3.57 2.20 13.42
C ILE A 7 -4.12 2.02 12.00
N LEU A 8 -3.83 0.89 11.37
CA LEU A 8 -4.47 0.52 10.10
C LEU A 8 -5.87 0.00 10.40
N GLU A 9 -6.85 0.60 9.76
CA GLU A 9 -8.24 0.16 9.82
C GLU A 9 -8.46 -1.04 8.89
N GLY A 10 -9.52 -1.82 9.17
CA GLY A 10 -9.86 -3.02 8.42
C GLY A 10 -9.10 -4.28 8.84
N GLU A 11 -9.63 -5.43 8.43
CA GLU A 11 -9.08 -6.75 8.74
C GLU A 11 -8.05 -7.20 7.71
N VAL A 12 -7.14 -8.08 8.12
CA VAL A 12 -6.21 -8.76 7.20
C VAL A 12 -7.05 -9.61 6.25
N ALA A 13 -6.83 -9.43 4.94
CA ALA A 13 -7.50 -10.25 3.93
C ALA A 13 -7.23 -11.74 4.14
N ASP A 14 -8.24 -12.57 3.88
CA ASP A 14 -8.08 -14.02 3.88
C ASP A 14 -7.10 -14.44 2.76
N PRO A 15 -5.99 -15.11 3.09
CA PRO A 15 -5.03 -15.56 2.07
C PRO A 15 -5.62 -16.58 1.09
N ALA A 16 -6.68 -17.31 1.45
CA ALA A 16 -7.37 -18.23 0.55
C ALA A 16 -8.32 -17.52 -0.42
N SER A 17 -8.74 -16.29 -0.11
CA SER A 17 -9.63 -15.47 -0.94
C SER A 17 -9.14 -14.03 -0.98
N PRO A 18 -8.03 -13.76 -1.68
CA PRO A 18 -7.44 -12.43 -1.70
C PRO A 18 -8.34 -11.42 -2.43
N PRO A 19 -8.32 -10.15 -2.02
CA PRO A 19 -8.99 -9.07 -2.73
C PRO A 19 -8.41 -8.91 -4.14
N SER A 20 -9.26 -8.47 -5.09
CA SER A 20 -8.84 -8.19 -6.45
C SER A 20 -7.90 -6.97 -6.52
N GLY A 21 -7.06 -6.92 -7.56
CA GLY A 21 -6.15 -5.80 -7.77
C GLY A 21 -5.01 -5.76 -6.75
N CYS A 22 -4.89 -4.65 -6.01
CA CYS A 22 -3.88 -4.47 -4.96
C CYS A 22 -4.32 -5.14 -3.66
N TYR A 23 -3.55 -6.13 -3.19
CA TYR A 23 -3.87 -6.91 -2.00
C TYR A 23 -4.09 -6.06 -0.73
N PHE A 24 -3.49 -4.87 -0.68
CA PHE A 24 -3.56 -3.97 0.46
C PHE A 24 -4.73 -2.95 0.38
N HIS A 25 -5.43 -2.86 -0.75
CA HIS A 25 -6.49 -1.85 -0.95
C HIS A 25 -7.59 -1.85 0.14
N PRO A 26 -7.97 -2.97 0.79
CA PRO A 26 -9.00 -2.95 1.84
C PRO A 26 -8.57 -2.22 3.13
N ARG A 27 -7.26 -2.06 3.33
CA ARG A 27 -6.66 -1.47 4.55
C ARG A 27 -5.87 -0.20 4.26
N CYS A 28 -5.72 0.16 2.99
CA CYS A 28 -4.94 1.30 2.55
C CYS A 28 -5.79 2.58 2.61
N LYS A 29 -5.43 3.53 3.48
CA LYS A 29 -6.06 4.86 3.54
C LYS A 29 -5.87 5.73 2.29
N TYR A 30 -5.02 5.32 1.36
CA TYR A 30 -4.74 6.02 0.11
C TYR A 30 -5.31 5.31 -1.11
N ALA A 31 -6.09 4.23 -0.92
CA ALA A 31 -6.66 3.43 -1.99
C ALA A 31 -7.53 4.27 -2.93
N GLN A 32 -7.42 4.00 -4.23
CA GLN A 32 -8.29 4.52 -5.28
C GLN A 32 -8.96 3.37 -6.03
N GLU A 33 -9.87 3.67 -6.95
CA GLU A 33 -10.59 2.64 -7.72
C GLU A 33 -9.65 1.70 -8.48
N ILE A 34 -8.56 2.22 -9.07
CA ILE A 34 -7.54 1.39 -9.73
C ILE A 34 -6.92 0.33 -8.80
N CYS A 35 -6.83 0.61 -7.49
CA CYS A 35 -6.31 -0.33 -6.51
C CYS A 35 -7.22 -1.54 -6.29
N LYS A 36 -8.52 -1.42 -6.59
CA LYS A 36 -9.50 -2.52 -6.45
C LYS A 36 -9.54 -3.41 -7.69
N THR A 37 -9.17 -2.86 -8.85
CA THR A 37 -9.34 -3.51 -10.15
C THR A 37 -8.02 -4.04 -10.71
N GLU A 38 -6.90 -3.38 -10.43
CA GLU A 38 -5.61 -3.68 -11.04
C GLU A 38 -4.53 -3.95 -10.00
N THR A 39 -3.70 -4.95 -10.26
CA THR A 39 -2.55 -5.28 -9.43
C THR A 39 -1.39 -4.36 -9.82
N PRO A 40 -0.77 -3.64 -8.88
CA PRO A 40 0.34 -2.75 -9.20
C PRO A 40 1.60 -3.52 -9.57
N ASP A 41 2.32 -3.04 -10.59
CA ASP A 41 3.62 -3.60 -10.97
C ASP A 41 4.65 -3.42 -9.85
N LEU A 42 5.52 -4.42 -9.71
CA LEU A 42 6.71 -4.30 -8.88
C LEU A 42 7.77 -3.50 -9.65
N ARG A 43 8.04 -2.27 -9.20
CA ARG A 43 9.01 -1.37 -9.84
C ARG A 43 10.02 -0.82 -8.83
N GLU A 44 11.19 -0.48 -9.34
CA GLU A 44 12.24 0.19 -8.56
C GLU A 44 11.97 1.70 -8.51
N ILE A 45 12.08 2.32 -7.32
CA ILE A 45 11.88 3.78 -7.14
C ILE A 45 13.13 4.50 -6.66
N THR A 46 14.02 3.79 -5.95
CA THR A 46 15.38 4.21 -5.64
C THR A 46 16.27 2.96 -5.68
N PRO A 47 17.61 3.09 -5.84
CA PRO A 47 18.48 1.93 -5.97
C PRO A 47 18.27 0.90 -4.86
N HIS A 48 17.96 -0.33 -5.27
CA HIS A 48 17.63 -1.46 -4.39
C HIS A 48 16.34 -1.31 -3.57
N HIS A 49 15.47 -0.36 -3.89
CA HIS A 49 14.18 -0.14 -3.25
C HIS A 49 13.04 -0.33 -4.25
N PHE A 50 12.26 -1.39 -4.04
CA PHE A 50 11.16 -1.77 -4.91
C PHE A 50 9.82 -1.55 -4.23
N VAL A 51 8.82 -1.19 -5.01
CA VAL A 51 7.45 -0.96 -4.56
C VAL A 51 6.46 -1.57 -5.54
N SER A 52 5.35 -2.07 -5.01
CA SER A 52 4.18 -2.50 -5.76
C SER A 52 2.99 -1.65 -5.30
N CYS A 53 2.96 -0.40 -5.77
CA CYS A 53 1.92 0.58 -5.46
C CYS A 53 1.68 1.49 -6.66
N HIS A 54 0.41 1.66 -7.02
CA HIS A 54 -0.03 2.54 -8.11
C HIS A 54 0.33 4.01 -7.88
N ARG A 55 0.49 4.42 -6.62
CA ARG A 55 0.60 5.82 -6.21
C ARG A 55 1.88 6.17 -5.46
N ALA A 56 2.90 5.31 -5.55
CA ALA A 56 4.12 5.48 -4.75
C ALA A 56 4.86 6.81 -5.00
N ASP A 57 4.71 7.43 -6.17
CA ASP A 57 5.35 8.73 -6.47
C ASP A 57 4.51 9.94 -6.03
N GLU A 58 3.26 9.72 -5.58
CA GLU A 58 2.31 10.80 -5.28
C GLU A 58 2.02 10.97 -3.79
N ILE A 59 2.34 9.96 -2.97
CA ILE A 59 1.88 9.88 -1.58
C ILE A 59 3.02 10.00 -0.60
N GLU A 60 2.81 10.80 0.44
CA GLU A 60 3.64 10.79 1.63
C GLU A 60 3.04 9.82 2.66
N LEU A 61 3.86 8.84 3.08
CA LEU A 61 3.47 7.85 4.07
C LEU A 61 3.59 8.43 5.48
N ILE A 62 2.45 8.71 6.11
CA ILE A 62 2.42 9.12 7.52
C ILE A 62 3.00 7.99 8.39
N GLY A 63 3.91 8.34 9.30
CA GLY A 63 4.62 7.39 10.15
C GLY A 63 5.93 6.87 9.56
N ILE A 64 6.35 7.36 8.39
CA ILE A 64 7.70 7.14 7.83
C ILE A 64 8.54 8.42 7.90
N ASN A 65 7.90 9.59 7.78
CA ASN A 65 8.55 10.89 7.91
C ASN A 65 8.35 11.44 9.34
N GLU A 66 9.47 11.46 10.08
CA GLU A 66 9.71 11.97 11.46
C GLU A 66 8.91 11.33 12.61
#